data_AF-A0A6I2L9W1-F1
#
_entry.id   AF-A0A6I2L9W1-F1
#
_cell.length_a   1.000
_cell.length_b   1.000
_cell.length_c   1.000
_cell.angle_alpha   90.00
_cell.angle_beta   90.00
_cell.angle_gamma   90.00
#
_symmetry.space_group_name_H-M   'P 1'
#
loop_
_entity.id
_entity.type
_entity.pdbx_description
1 polymer ?
#
loop_
_entity_poly.entity_id
_entity_poly.type
_entity_poly.pdbx_seq_one_letter_code
_entity_poly.pdbx_strand_id
1 'polypeptide(L)'
;MEKVGIALATLSELPLNALRVKPLDGVSGWYIWGGEYSAAGDFFLPLHIAHIEDYCALIVPYLGLAPGWRVQLAPGHEDVWFDESTASE
;
A
#
# COMPACT_ATOMS: atom_id res chain seq x y z
N MET A 1 -8.61 -11.19 -10.83
CA MET A 1 -7.66 -10.11 -11.15
C MET A 1 -7.63 -9.20 -9.93
N GLU A 2 -6.47 -9.11 -9.27
CA GLU A 2 -6.36 -8.55 -7.91
C GLU A 2 -6.38 -7.01 -7.89
N LYS A 3 -6.94 -6.45 -6.83
CA LYS A 3 -7.01 -5.00 -6.58
C LYS A 3 -6.25 -4.64 -5.31
N VAL A 4 -5.65 -3.45 -5.29
CA VAL A 4 -5.08 -2.82 -4.08
C VAL A 4 -6.08 -1.83 -3.50
N GLY A 5 -6.01 -1.58 -2.20
CA GLY A 5 -6.58 -0.39 -1.57
C GLY A 5 -5.60 0.77 -1.72
N ILE A 6 -6.03 1.89 -2.30
CA ILE A 6 -5.17 3.06 -2.50
C ILE A 6 -5.89 4.36 -2.17
N ALA A 7 -5.22 5.22 -1.41
CA ALA A 7 -5.67 6.59 -1.13
C ALA A 7 -5.14 7.52 -2.23
N LEU A 8 -5.76 7.49 -3.41
CA LEU A 8 -5.29 8.22 -4.60
C LEU A 8 -5.02 9.71 -4.35
N ALA A 9 -5.89 10.35 -3.55
CA ALA A 9 -5.80 11.78 -3.27
C ALA A 9 -4.55 12.17 -2.46
N THR A 10 -3.93 11.22 -1.76
CA THR A 10 -2.78 11.50 -0.89
C THR A 10 -1.44 11.11 -1.51
N LEU A 11 -1.40 10.56 -2.73
CA LEU A 11 -0.16 10.06 -3.34
C LEU A 11 0.93 11.12 -3.58
N SER A 12 0.58 12.40 -3.60
CA SER A 12 1.56 13.50 -3.65
C SER A 12 2.14 13.86 -2.27
N GLU A 13 1.59 13.32 -1.20
CA GLU A 13 2.05 13.54 0.17
C GLU A 13 3.13 12.53 0.56
N LEU A 14 3.98 12.92 1.48
CA LEU A 14 5.09 12.11 1.96
C LEU A 14 4.97 11.87 3.47
N PRO A 15 5.46 10.73 3.97
CA PRO A 15 6.05 9.63 3.19
C PRO A 15 4.98 8.84 2.42
N LEU A 16 5.39 8.14 1.37
CA LEU A 16 4.55 7.11 0.75
C LEU A 16 4.62 5.86 1.62
N ASN A 17 3.48 5.40 2.11
CA ASN A 17 3.36 4.23 2.95
C ASN A 17 2.67 3.10 2.18
N ALA A 18 3.10 1.87 2.46
CA ALA A 18 2.36 0.69 2.08
C ALA A 18 2.39 -0.38 3.17
N LEU A 19 1.35 -1.19 3.17
CA LEU A 19 1.04 -2.22 4.17
C LEU A 19 0.47 -3.43 3.42
N ARG A 20 1.04 -4.61 3.65
CA ARG A 20 0.49 -5.87 3.14
C ARG A 20 -0.13 -6.69 4.27
N VAL A 21 -1.45 -6.71 4.33
CA VAL A 21 -2.20 -7.65 5.20
C VAL A 21 -2.50 -8.94 4.44
N LYS A 22 -3.12 -9.93 5.10
CA LYS A 22 -3.59 -11.11 4.37
C LYS A 22 -4.62 -10.70 3.30
N PRO A 23 -4.53 -11.29 2.10
CA PRO A 23 -5.55 -11.11 1.08
C PRO A 23 -6.91 -11.62 1.58
N LEU A 24 -7.99 -10.91 1.23
CA LEU A 24 -9.37 -11.34 1.45
C LEU A 24 -10.09 -11.33 0.09
N ASP A 25 -10.75 -12.43 -0.29
CA ASP A 25 -11.69 -12.55 -1.42
C ASP A 25 -11.54 -11.52 -2.57
N GLY A 26 -10.46 -11.62 -3.34
CA GLY A 26 -10.27 -10.84 -4.57
C GLY A 26 -9.59 -9.47 -4.43
N VAL A 27 -9.24 -9.04 -3.21
CA VAL A 27 -8.26 -7.97 -2.97
C VAL A 27 -6.89 -8.55 -2.61
N SER A 28 -5.82 -7.90 -3.06
CA SER A 28 -4.46 -8.35 -2.81
C SER A 28 -4.09 -8.27 -1.33
N GLY A 29 -4.71 -7.36 -0.56
CA GLY A 29 -4.31 -7.03 0.81
C GLY A 29 -3.26 -5.92 0.87
N TRP A 30 -2.87 -5.32 -0.25
CA TRP A 30 -2.06 -4.10 -0.25
C TRP A 30 -2.92 -2.88 0.03
N TYR A 31 -2.45 -2.04 0.94
CA TYR A 31 -2.97 -0.72 1.24
C TYR A 31 -1.85 0.31 1.05
N ILE A 32 -2.09 1.36 0.25
CA ILE A 32 -1.08 2.35 -0.16
C ILE A 32 -1.63 3.76 0.02
N TRP A 33 -0.89 4.64 0.68
CA TRP A 33 -1.27 6.04 0.90
C TRP A 33 -0.03 6.90 1.07
N GLY A 34 -0.10 8.18 0.68
CA GLY A 34 0.88 9.18 1.10
C GLY A 34 0.46 9.88 2.38
N GLY A 35 1.43 10.39 3.12
CA GLY A 35 1.21 11.19 4.33
C GLY A 35 0.59 10.41 5.48
N GLU A 36 -0.35 11.05 6.17
CA GLU A 36 -1.00 10.50 7.36
C GLU A 36 -2.12 9.52 7.00
N TYR A 37 -2.24 8.47 7.81
CA TYR A 37 -3.34 7.51 7.70
C TYR A 37 -4.66 8.13 8.17
N SER A 38 -5.76 7.78 7.51
CA SER A 38 -7.12 8.09 7.97
C SER A 38 -7.95 6.81 8.10
N ALA A 39 -8.73 6.72 9.19
CA ALA A 39 -9.67 5.63 9.42
C ALA A 39 -11.03 5.85 8.73
N ALA A 40 -11.15 6.85 7.85
CA ALA A 40 -12.39 7.10 7.11
C ALA A 40 -12.71 5.92 6.18
N GLY A 41 -13.99 5.51 6.13
CA GLY A 41 -14.41 4.33 5.36
C GLY A 41 -14.25 4.46 3.84
N ASP A 42 -14.07 5.68 3.35
CA ASP A 42 -13.83 6.04 1.95
C ASP A 42 -12.36 6.42 1.67
N PHE A 43 -11.47 6.25 2.65
CA PHE A 43 -10.06 6.63 2.52
C PHE A 43 -9.34 5.81 1.44
N PHE A 44 -9.59 4.50 1.39
CA PHE A 44 -9.04 3.61 0.37
C PHE A 44 -10.07 3.30 -0.70
N LEU A 45 -9.66 3.51 -1.95
CA LEU A 45 -10.42 3.10 -3.12
C LEU A 45 -9.77 1.86 -3.76
N PRO A 46 -10.56 0.95 -4.36
CA PRO A 46 -10.01 -0.21 -5.04
C PRO A 46 -9.39 0.19 -6.38
N LEU A 47 -8.11 -0.09 -6.58
CA LEU A 47 -7.41 0.09 -7.85
C LEU A 47 -6.93 -1.26 -8.38
N HIS A 48 -7.17 -1.52 -9.66
CA HIS A 48 -6.66 -2.72 -10.29
C HIS A 48 -5.13 -2.68 -10.35
N ILE A 49 -4.45 -3.77 -9.97
CA ILE A 49 -2.97 -3.77 -9.85
C ILE A 49 -2.27 -3.39 -11.16
N ALA A 50 -2.86 -3.72 -12.32
CA ALA A 50 -2.33 -3.36 -13.63
C ALA A 50 -2.24 -1.84 -13.90
N HIS A 51 -3.01 -1.02 -13.18
CA HIS A 51 -2.96 0.44 -13.32
C HIS A 51 -2.05 1.09 -12.28
N ILE A 52 -1.46 0.34 -11.35
CA ILE A 52 -0.74 0.94 -10.22
C ILE A 52 0.49 1.72 -10.66
N GLU A 53 1.14 1.28 -11.74
CA GLU A 53 2.30 1.95 -12.32
C GLU A 53 1.94 3.36 -12.83
N ASP A 54 0.72 3.55 -13.34
CA ASP A 54 0.25 4.85 -13.84
C ASP A 54 0.05 5.89 -12.71
N TYR A 55 -0.19 5.44 -11.47
CA TYR A 55 -0.46 6.31 -10.33
C TYR A 55 0.68 6.38 -9.32
N CYS A 56 1.41 5.27 -9.12
CA CYS A 56 2.38 5.11 -8.05
C CYS A 56 3.47 4.10 -8.45
N ALA A 57 4.23 4.40 -9.50
CA ALA A 57 5.32 3.52 -9.97
C ALA A 57 6.35 3.16 -8.87
N LEU A 58 6.55 4.04 -7.88
CA LEU A 58 7.50 3.83 -6.78
C LEU A 58 7.20 2.57 -5.96
N ILE A 59 5.94 2.14 -5.86
CA ILE A 59 5.59 0.99 -5.03
C ILE A 59 5.74 -0.35 -5.76
N VAL A 60 5.82 -0.34 -7.09
CA VAL A 60 5.83 -1.55 -7.94
C VAL A 60 6.87 -2.59 -7.49
N PRO A 61 8.13 -2.23 -7.15
CA PRO A 61 9.13 -3.22 -6.74
C PRO A 61 8.75 -4.02 -5.48
N TYR A 62 7.89 -3.47 -4.62
CA TYR A 62 7.54 -4.06 -3.33
C TYR A 62 6.29 -4.93 -3.39
N LEU A 63 5.50 -4.87 -4.47
CA LEU A 63 4.21 -5.56 -4.54
C LEU A 63 4.30 -7.10 -4.45
N GLY A 64 5.50 -7.66 -4.65
CA GLY A 64 5.80 -9.08 -4.47
C GLY A 64 6.08 -9.52 -3.02
N LEU A 65 6.14 -8.59 -2.06
CA LEU A 65 6.33 -8.93 -0.65
C LEU A 65 5.10 -9.68 -0.09
N ALA A 66 5.38 -10.60 0.84
CA ALA A 66 4.36 -11.40 1.51
C ALA A 66 3.51 -10.55 2.48
N PRO A 67 2.37 -11.06 2.97
CA PRO A 67 1.69 -10.49 4.12
C PRO A 67 2.60 -10.31 5.34
N GLY A 68 2.39 -9.23 6.07
CA GLY A 68 3.24 -8.82 7.18
C GLY A 68 4.27 -7.75 6.85
N TRP A 69 4.45 -7.38 5.57
CA TRP A 69 5.46 -6.40 5.19
C TRP A 69 4.90 -4.99 5.06
N ARG A 70 5.73 -4.02 5.48
CA ARG A 70 5.47 -2.59 5.37
C ARG A 70 6.58 -1.90 4.60
N VAL A 71 6.22 -0.81 3.95
CA VAL A 71 7.13 0.04 3.16
C VAL A 71 6.84 1.49 3.52
N GLN A 72 7.90 2.27 3.72
CA GLN A 72 7.82 3.72 3.85
C GLN A 72 8.91 4.37 2.99
N LEU A 73 8.50 5.20 2.02
CA LEU A 73 9.39 5.86 1.07
C LEU A 73 9.29 7.38 1.21
N ALA A 74 10.44 8.04 1.26
CA ALA A 74 10.57 9.49 1.20
C ALA A 74 11.90 9.87 0.51
N PRO A 75 12.12 11.14 0.13
CA PRO A 75 13.37 11.56 -0.48
C PRO A 75 14.60 11.20 0.37
N GLY A 76 15.45 10.32 -0.17
CA GLY A 76 16.64 9.83 0.54
C GLY A 76 16.37 8.84 1.68
N HIS A 77 15.14 8.34 1.80
CA HIS A 77 14.74 7.42 2.86
C HIS A 77 13.88 6.28 2.29
N GLU A 78 14.29 5.05 2.57
CA GLU A 78 13.57 3.84 2.23
C GLU A 78 13.64 2.92 3.45
N ASP A 79 12.48 2.61 4.01
CA ASP A 79 12.36 1.62 5.07
C ASP A 79 11.38 0.52 4.66
N VAL A 80 11.81 -0.73 4.85
CA VAL A 80 11.07 -1.93 4.48
C VAL A 80 11.24 -2.94 5.61
N TRP A 81 10.18 -3.18 6.36
CA TRP A 81 10.25 -4.01 7.56
C TRP A 81 9.06 -4.96 7.66
N PHE A 82 9.29 -6.04 8.41
CA PHE A 82 8.24 -6.98 8.77
C PHE A 82 7.56 -6.51 10.05
N ASP A 83 6.22 -6.45 10.01
CA ASP A 83 5.33 -6.11 11.09
C ASP A 83 4.36 -7.29 11.31
N GLU A 84 4.66 -8.10 12.32
CA GLU A 84 3.89 -9.29 12.68
C GLU A 84 2.41 -9.00 12.96
N SER A 85 2.07 -7.77 13.38
CA SER A 85 0.68 -7.38 13.61
C SER A 85 -0.15 -7.44 12.33
N THR A 86 0.45 -7.08 11.20
CA THR A 86 -0.20 -7.04 9.87
C THR A 86 -0.19 -8.41 9.17
N ALA A 87 0.66 -9.34 9.62
CA ALA A 87 0.69 -10.70 9.11
C ALA A 87 -0.51 -11.53 9.60
N SER A 88 -1.11 -11.12 10.71
CA SER A 88 -2.16 -11.85 11.42
C SER A 88 -3.58 -11.39 11.06
N GLU A 89 -3.71 -10.14 10.59
CA GLU A 89 -4.96 -9.54 10.10
C GLU A 89 -5.58 -10.27 8.91
#